data_AF-A0A250FAZ0-F1
#
_entry.id   AF-A0A250FAZ0-F1
#
_cell.length_a   1.000
_cell.length_b   1.000
_cell.length_c   1.000
_cell.angle_alpha   90.00
_cell.angle_beta   90.00
_cell.angle_gamma   90.00
#
_symmetry.space_group_name_H-M   'P 1'
#
loop_
_entity.id
_entity.type
_entity.pdbx_description
1 polymer ?
#
loop_
_entity_poly.entity_id
_entity_poly.type
_entity_poly.pdbx_seq_one_letter_code
_entity_poly.pdbx_strand_id
1 'polypeptide(L)'
;MKYQIKLSIFISFLLINCSVKETEFEIICTKKVSKEYSYNSIGFIENSYGKLNIKTISHYDKEGKLKEVFWNRSNGFLKYTLSELKNDVALLNSFDIDTIYSDKKYISYIKEKKNDTIFYLSNDEVIIEIKKKGLD
;
A
#
# COMPACT_ATOMS: atom_id res chain seq x y z
N MET A 1 -30.57 53.23 16.09
CA MET A 1 -30.85 52.86 14.69
C MET A 1 -29.68 53.26 13.82
N LYS A 2 -28.86 52.28 13.40
CA LYS A 2 -28.08 52.15 12.16
C LYS A 2 -26.93 51.17 12.42
N TYR A 3 -27.27 49.89 12.30
CA TYR A 3 -26.30 48.80 12.19
C TYR A 3 -25.51 48.99 10.89
N GLN A 4 -24.19 49.14 10.97
CA GLN A 4 -23.32 48.97 9.81
C GLN A 4 -22.90 47.50 9.73
N ILE A 5 -23.71 46.71 9.04
CA ILE A 5 -23.30 45.38 8.56
C ILE A 5 -22.48 45.64 7.30
N LYS A 6 -21.15 45.50 7.39
CA LYS A 6 -20.30 45.45 6.19
C LYS A 6 -20.55 44.12 5.48
N LEU A 7 -21.31 44.21 4.40
CA LEU A 7 -21.52 43.20 3.40
C LEU A 7 -20.19 42.96 2.65
N SER A 8 -19.33 42.07 3.16
CA SER A 8 -18.18 41.56 2.38
C SER A 8 -18.60 40.23 1.78
N ILE A 9 -19.22 40.33 0.62
CA ILE A 9 -19.72 39.21 -0.17
C ILE A 9 -18.68 38.86 -1.26
N PHE A 10 -18.61 37.55 -1.53
CA PHE A 10 -18.05 36.87 -2.71
C PHE A 10 -16.55 36.55 -2.78
N ILE A 11 -16.27 35.28 -2.45
CA ILE A 11 -15.53 34.28 -3.24
C ILE A 11 -14.17 34.74 -3.80
N SER A 12 -13.11 34.22 -3.19
CA SER A 12 -12.09 33.53 -3.99
C SER A 12 -11.41 32.48 -3.13
N PHE A 13 -11.31 31.29 -3.71
CA PHE A 13 -10.65 30.11 -3.18
C PHE A 13 -11.34 29.51 -1.94
N LEU A 14 -12.45 28.75 -2.07
CA LEU A 14 -12.37 27.40 -2.66
C LEU A 14 -10.91 27.05 -2.99
N LEU A 15 -10.09 26.89 -1.95
CA LEU A 15 -9.00 25.93 -2.05
C LEU A 15 -9.73 24.61 -2.26
N ILE A 16 -10.09 24.38 -3.53
CA ILE A 16 -9.97 23.10 -4.17
C ILE A 16 -8.61 22.66 -3.67
N ASN A 17 -8.61 21.90 -2.58
CA ASN A 17 -7.60 20.90 -2.39
C ASN A 17 -7.54 20.29 -3.79
N CYS A 18 -6.45 20.56 -4.50
CA CYS A 18 -5.86 19.50 -5.29
C CYS A 18 -5.59 18.39 -4.26
N SER A 19 -6.66 17.70 -3.81
CA SER A 19 -6.56 16.36 -3.31
C SER A 19 -6.06 15.67 -4.56
N VAL A 20 -4.74 15.49 -4.61
CA VAL A 20 -4.13 14.45 -5.42
C VAL A 20 -5.11 13.31 -5.29
N LYS A 21 -5.84 12.98 -6.38
CA LYS A 21 -6.94 12.01 -6.33
C LYS A 21 -6.42 10.84 -5.51
N GLU A 22 -6.97 10.67 -4.32
CA GLU A 22 -6.48 9.67 -3.39
C GLU A 22 -6.80 8.33 -4.03
N THR A 23 -5.78 7.72 -4.62
CA THR A 23 -5.89 6.45 -5.31
C THR A 23 -5.75 5.35 -4.28
N GLU A 24 -6.67 4.38 -4.30
CA GLU A 24 -6.43 3.09 -3.65
C GLU A 24 -5.08 2.54 -4.09
N PHE A 25 -4.40 1.84 -3.21
CA PHE A 25 -3.11 1.26 -3.53
C PHE A 25 -2.95 -0.09 -2.87
N GLU A 26 -1.96 -0.84 -3.36
CA GLU A 26 -1.56 -2.09 -2.76
C GLU A 26 -0.06 -2.11 -2.49
N ILE A 27 0.31 -2.78 -1.39
CA ILE A 27 1.69 -3.06 -1.01
C ILE A 27 1.88 -4.56 -1.08
N ILE A 28 2.86 -4.99 -1.88
CA ILE A 28 3.29 -6.37 -2.01
C ILE A 28 4.66 -6.48 -1.33
N CYS A 29 4.70 -7.17 -0.19
CA CYS A 29 5.96 -7.48 0.49
C CYS A 29 6.52 -8.78 -0.10
N THR A 30 7.75 -8.74 -0.58
CA THR A 30 8.38 -9.92 -1.20
C THR A 30 9.79 -10.18 -0.68
N LYS A 31 10.20 -11.44 -0.79
CA LYS A 31 11.57 -11.87 -0.52
C LYS A 31 12.17 -12.54 -1.76
N LYS A 32 13.40 -12.18 -2.11
CA LYS A 32 14.18 -12.86 -3.15
C LYS A 32 14.41 -14.32 -2.74
N VAL A 33 14.16 -15.23 -3.67
CA VAL A 33 14.35 -16.66 -3.48
C VAL A 33 15.16 -17.25 -4.63
N SER A 34 15.72 -18.44 -4.42
CA SER A 34 16.37 -19.18 -5.51
C SER A 34 15.35 -19.55 -6.60
N LYS A 35 15.85 -19.84 -7.79
CA LYS A 35 15.01 -20.19 -8.94
C LYS A 35 14.18 -21.46 -8.68
N GLU A 36 14.76 -22.41 -7.95
CA GLU A 36 14.20 -23.71 -7.61
C GLU A 36 13.20 -23.65 -6.45
N TYR A 37 13.17 -22.54 -5.70
CA TYR A 37 12.27 -22.41 -4.55
C TYR A 37 10.80 -22.51 -5.00
N SER A 38 10.06 -23.36 -4.30
CA SER A 38 8.63 -23.57 -4.52
C SER A 38 7.93 -23.63 -3.16
N TYR A 39 6.86 -22.86 -3.02
CA TYR A 39 6.04 -22.83 -1.82
C TYR A 39 4.56 -22.81 -2.21
N ASN A 40 4.19 -21.85 -3.07
CA ASN A 40 2.87 -21.70 -3.66
C ASN A 40 3.04 -21.39 -5.15
N SER A 41 2.39 -22.13 -6.05
CA SER A 41 2.54 -21.96 -7.51
C SER A 41 2.16 -20.57 -8.01
N ILE A 42 1.23 -19.88 -7.33
CA ILE A 42 0.80 -18.51 -7.65
C ILE A 42 1.40 -17.46 -6.71
N GLY A 43 2.31 -17.87 -5.82
CA GLY A 43 2.87 -17.03 -4.76
C GLY A 43 4.15 -16.29 -5.15
N PHE A 44 4.44 -16.16 -6.44
CA PHE A 44 5.69 -15.60 -6.95
C PHE A 44 5.47 -14.51 -7.98
N ILE A 45 6.40 -13.56 -8.01
CA ILE A 45 6.56 -12.58 -9.07
C ILE A 45 7.96 -12.76 -9.64
N GLU A 46 8.08 -12.93 -10.95
CA GLU A 46 9.36 -12.90 -11.64
C GLU A 46 9.51 -11.58 -12.38
N ASN A 47 10.57 -10.83 -12.09
CA ASN A 47 10.87 -9.56 -12.73
C ASN A 47 12.39 -9.34 -12.83
N SER A 48 12.81 -8.13 -13.19
CA SER A 48 14.23 -7.75 -13.32
C SER A 48 15.04 -7.87 -12.01
N TYR A 49 14.38 -8.00 -10.85
CA TYR A 49 15.02 -8.20 -9.55
C TYR A 49 15.11 -9.67 -9.14
N GLY A 50 14.69 -10.61 -10.01
CA GLY A 50 14.75 -12.04 -9.80
C GLY A 50 13.38 -12.66 -9.48
N LYS A 51 13.41 -13.87 -8.90
CA LYS A 51 12.22 -14.58 -8.42
C LYS A 51 11.89 -14.12 -7.00
N LEU A 52 10.72 -13.54 -6.84
CA LEU A 52 10.27 -12.91 -5.61
C LEU A 52 9.12 -13.72 -5.00
N ASN A 53 9.32 -14.32 -3.84
CA ASN A 53 8.25 -14.93 -3.07
C ASN A 53 7.40 -13.84 -2.41
N ILE A 54 6.13 -13.76 -2.78
CA ILE A 54 5.16 -12.90 -2.11
C ILE A 54 5.00 -13.37 -0.66
N LYS A 55 5.15 -12.48 0.31
CA LYS A 55 4.83 -12.75 1.72
C LYS A 55 3.39 -12.35 1.99
N THR A 56 3.07 -11.11 1.68
CA THR A 56 1.75 -10.52 1.87
C THR A 56 1.42 -9.58 0.72
N ILE A 57 0.12 -9.42 0.47
CA ILE A 57 -0.45 -8.36 -0.36
C ILE A 57 -1.43 -7.60 0.53
N SER A 58 -1.21 -6.32 0.73
CA SER A 58 -2.05 -5.46 1.57
C SER A 58 -2.74 -4.42 0.70
N HIS A 59 -4.06 -4.34 0.80
CA HIS A 59 -4.86 -3.39 0.02
C HIS A 59 -5.33 -2.26 0.91
N TYR A 60 -5.15 -1.03 0.43
CA TYR A 60 -5.49 0.19 1.12
C TYR A 60 -6.50 0.98 0.31
N ASP A 61 -7.45 1.59 1.02
CA ASP A 61 -8.38 2.52 0.40
C ASP A 61 -7.73 3.88 0.11
N LYS A 62 -8.50 4.76 -0.52
CA LYS A 62 -8.08 6.12 -0.84
C LYS A 62 -7.60 6.90 0.40
N GLU A 63 -8.21 6.68 1.56
CA GLU A 63 -7.84 7.35 2.82
C GLU A 63 -6.58 6.73 3.46
N GLY A 64 -5.95 5.74 2.81
CA GLY A 64 -4.79 5.03 3.32
C GLY A 64 -5.14 4.02 4.41
N LYS A 65 -6.41 3.63 4.57
CA LYS A 65 -6.81 2.62 5.54
C LYS A 65 -6.70 1.22 4.95
N LEU A 66 -6.10 0.31 5.72
CA LEU A 66 -6.01 -1.10 5.35
C LEU A 66 -7.41 -1.72 5.24
N LYS A 67 -7.74 -2.29 4.08
CA LYS A 67 -8.99 -3.01 3.82
C LYS A 67 -8.85 -4.50 4.11
N GLU A 68 -7.87 -5.12 3.48
CA GLU A 68 -7.65 -6.57 3.54
C GLU A 68 -6.20 -6.94 3.24
N VAL A 69 -5.83 -8.14 3.67
CA VAL A 69 -4.50 -8.72 3.50
C VAL A 69 -4.63 -10.12 2.95
N PHE A 70 -3.88 -10.41 1.89
CA PHE A 70 -3.68 -11.77 1.42
C PHE A 70 -2.33 -12.28 1.91
N TRP A 71 -2.35 -13.36 2.69
CA TRP A 71 -1.16 -14.03 3.19
C TRP A 71 -0.83 -15.24 2.33
N ASN A 72 0.39 -15.30 1.80
CA ASN A 72 0.83 -16.42 0.99
C ASN A 72 0.98 -17.70 1.83
N ARG A 73 0.26 -18.76 1.46
CA ARG A 73 0.29 -20.10 2.06
C ARG A 73 0.64 -21.12 0.98
N SER A 74 1.05 -22.32 1.39
CA SER A 74 1.43 -23.38 0.44
C SER A 74 0.33 -23.72 -0.59
N ASN A 75 -0.94 -23.57 -0.20
CA ASN A 75 -2.11 -23.94 -1.01
C ASN A 75 -2.85 -22.73 -1.59
N GLY A 76 -2.20 -21.56 -1.69
CA GLY A 76 -2.83 -20.34 -2.20
C GLY A 76 -2.71 -19.18 -1.20
N PHE A 77 -3.56 -18.18 -1.36
CA PHE A 77 -3.59 -17.02 -0.47
C PHE A 77 -4.74 -17.13 0.53
N LEU A 78 -4.42 -16.91 1.80
CA LEU A 78 -5.43 -16.77 2.84
C LEU A 78 -5.77 -15.28 3.00
N LYS A 79 -7.05 -14.94 2.86
CA LYS A 79 -7.55 -13.57 2.98
C LYS A 79 -7.92 -13.27 4.43
N TYR A 80 -7.49 -12.12 4.91
CA TYR A 80 -7.94 -11.53 6.18
C TYR A 80 -8.52 -10.15 5.96
N THR A 81 -9.68 -9.90 6.56
CA THR A 81 -10.26 -8.56 6.69
C THR A 81 -9.59 -7.79 7.82
N LEU A 82 -9.69 -6.45 7.79
CA LEU A 82 -9.22 -5.62 8.90
C LEU A 82 -9.85 -6.02 10.26
N SER A 83 -11.13 -6.45 10.27
CA SER A 83 -11.81 -6.86 11.49
C SER A 83 -11.18 -8.11 12.11
N GLU A 84 -10.89 -9.12 11.30
CA GLU A 84 -10.23 -10.35 11.74
C GLU A 84 -8.82 -10.06 12.28
N LEU A 85 -8.05 -9.21 11.60
CA LEU A 85 -6.71 -8.83 12.05
C LEU A 85 -6.71 -8.00 13.34
N LYS A 86 -7.74 -7.19 13.57
CA LYS A 86 -7.89 -6.46 14.83
C LYS A 86 -8.16 -7.39 16.01
N ASN A 87 -8.78 -8.54 15.76
CA ASN A 87 -9.01 -9.56 16.78
C ASN A 87 -7.77 -10.42 17.05
N ASP A 88 -6.78 -10.41 16.14
CA ASP A 88 -5.49 -11.09 16.30
C ASP A 88 -4.32 -10.11 16.04
N VAL A 89 -4.04 -9.29 17.06
CA VAL A 89 -2.98 -8.28 17.01
C VAL A 89 -1.59 -8.88 16.77
N ALA A 90 -1.36 -10.10 17.26
CA ALA A 90 -0.08 -10.79 17.05
C ALA A 90 0.11 -11.13 15.58
N LEU A 91 -0.93 -11.63 14.91
CA LEU A 91 -0.91 -11.90 13.48
C LEU A 91 -0.75 -10.60 12.67
N LEU A 92 -1.51 -9.55 12.99
CA LEU A 92 -1.38 -8.25 12.34
C LEU A 92 0.07 -7.71 12.41
N ASN A 93 0.68 -7.75 13.59
CA ASN A 93 2.06 -7.31 13.79
C ASN A 93 3.05 -8.21 13.04
N SER A 94 2.78 -9.51 12.92
CA SER A 94 3.65 -10.44 12.20
C SER A 94 3.72 -10.18 10.69
N PHE A 95 2.69 -9.56 10.12
CA PHE A 95 2.70 -9.14 8.73
C PHE A 95 3.50 -7.87 8.49
N ASP A 96 3.91 -7.20 9.58
CA ASP A 96 4.64 -5.94 9.54
C ASP A 96 3.93 -4.94 8.60
N ILE A 97 2.61 -4.87 8.71
CA ILE A 97 1.78 -3.98 7.90
C ILE A 97 1.79 -2.64 8.58
N ASP A 98 2.42 -1.66 7.93
CA ASP A 98 2.35 -0.30 8.43
C ASP A 98 0.96 0.24 8.08
N THR A 99 0.18 0.54 9.12
CA THR A 99 -1.13 1.19 8.96
C THR A 99 -0.96 2.69 8.70
N ILE A 100 0.23 3.24 8.93
CA ILE A 100 0.55 4.65 8.73
C ILE A 100 1.61 4.71 7.64
N TYR A 101 1.18 5.05 6.44
CA TYR A 101 2.01 5.17 5.25
C TYR A 101 3.12 6.20 5.45
N SER A 102 4.24 5.76 5.97
CA SER A 102 5.38 6.60 6.27
C SER A 102 6.54 6.06 5.45
N ASP A 103 6.94 6.82 4.42
CA ASP A 103 8.18 6.61 3.64
C ASP A 103 9.41 6.38 4.54
N LYS A 104 9.32 6.72 5.85
CA LYS A 104 10.34 6.38 6.86
C LYS A 104 10.58 4.88 7.00
N LYS A 105 9.57 4.03 6.78
CA LYS A 105 9.71 2.57 6.93
C LYS A 105 10.73 2.00 5.93
N TYR A 106 10.74 2.54 4.72
CA TYR A 106 11.64 2.10 3.64
C TYR A 106 12.73 3.13 3.34
N ILE A 107 13.06 4.02 4.28
CA ILE A 107 14.02 5.11 4.05
C ILE A 107 15.42 4.60 3.70
N SER A 108 15.80 3.43 4.19
CA SER A 108 17.08 2.77 3.89
C SER A 108 17.07 1.99 2.57
N TYR A 109 15.90 1.84 1.92
CA TYR A 109 15.76 1.09 0.68
C TYR A 109 16.06 2.00 -0.51
N ILE A 110 16.58 1.43 -1.59
CA ILE A 110 16.72 2.14 -2.86
C ILE A 110 15.33 2.24 -3.49
N LYS A 111 14.85 3.46 -3.74
CA LYS A 111 13.54 3.74 -4.33
C LYS A 111 13.64 3.88 -5.85
N GLU A 112 12.98 2.99 -6.58
CA GLU A 112 12.82 3.05 -8.04
C GLU A 112 11.35 3.22 -8.43
N LYS A 113 11.02 4.20 -9.28
CA LYS A 113 9.64 4.39 -9.78
C LYS A 113 9.55 4.00 -11.25
N LYS A 114 8.59 3.13 -11.59
CA LYS A 114 8.28 2.70 -12.96
C LYS A 114 6.76 2.80 -13.15
N ASN A 115 6.31 3.74 -13.98
CA ASN A 115 4.89 4.04 -14.21
C ASN A 115 4.13 4.34 -12.90
N ASP A 116 3.09 3.56 -12.61
CA ASP A 116 2.23 3.58 -11.42
C ASP A 116 2.75 2.68 -10.28
N THR A 117 3.93 2.08 -10.47
CA THR A 117 4.56 1.19 -9.49
C THR A 117 5.82 1.83 -8.91
N ILE A 118 5.98 1.73 -7.59
CA ILE A 118 7.19 2.09 -6.86
C ILE A 118 7.78 0.82 -6.27
N PHE A 119 9.08 0.63 -6.47
CA PHE A 119 9.87 -0.44 -5.90
C PHE A 119 10.79 0.12 -4.82
N TYR A 120 10.76 -0.48 -3.63
CA TYR A 120 11.73 -0.24 -2.59
C TYR A 120 12.62 -1.48 -2.50
N LEU A 121 13.90 -1.31 -2.78
CA LEU A 121 14.87 -2.40 -2.91
C LEU A 121 15.81 -2.46 -1.70
N SER A 122 15.89 -3.64 -1.09
CA SER A 122 16.92 -4.01 -0.12
C SER A 122 17.66 -5.25 -0.62
N ASN A 123 18.60 -5.75 0.17
CA ASN A 123 19.45 -6.89 -0.19
C ASN A 123 18.60 -8.12 -0.59
N ASP A 124 17.75 -8.59 0.31
CA ASP A 124 16.90 -9.78 0.12
C ASP A 124 15.42 -9.46 -0.08
N GLU A 125 15.02 -8.20 0.07
CA GLU A 125 13.62 -7.78 -0.01
C GLU A 125 13.37 -6.81 -1.17
N VAL A 126 12.17 -6.93 -1.74
CA VAL A 126 11.62 -5.96 -2.70
C VAL A 126 10.19 -5.67 -2.27
N ILE A 127 9.92 -4.42 -1.91
CA ILE A 127 8.56 -3.96 -1.61
C ILE A 127 8.03 -3.28 -2.86
N ILE A 128 6.84 -3.69 -3.28
CA ILE A 128 6.20 -3.18 -4.50
C ILE A 128 4.93 -2.45 -4.07
N GLU A 129 4.87 -1.17 -4.38
CA GLU A 129 3.72 -0.31 -4.17
C GLU A 129 3.07 -0.01 -5.52
N ILE A 130 1.79 -0.31 -5.67
CA ILE A 130 1.06 -0.09 -6.92
C ILE A 130 -0.12 0.83 -6.64
N LYS A 131 -0.18 1.97 -7.32
CA LYS A 131 -1.31 2.90 -7.22
C LYS A 131 -2.39 2.53 -8.23
N LYS A 132 -3.57 2.18 -7.74
CA LYS A 132 -4.72 1.87 -8.60
C LYS A 132 -5.36 3.16 -9.04
N LYS A 133 -5.31 3.47 -10.34
CA LYS A 133 -6.15 4.53 -10.90
C LYS A 133 -7.61 4.13 -10.67
N GLY A 134 -8.36 4.96 -9.95
CA GLY A 134 -9.82 4.83 -9.93
C GLY A 134 -10.30 4.86 -11.36
N LEU A 135 -11.07 3.85 -11.77
CA LEU A 135 -11.90 3.96 -12.96
C LEU A 135 -12.96 5.00 -12.59
N ASP A 136 -12.80 6.22 -13.13
CA ASP A 136 -13.80 7.28 -13.04
C ASP A 136 -15.11 6.85 -13.75
#